data_AF-A0A2E1VIR8-F1
#
_entry.id   AF-A0A2E1VIR8-F1
#
_cell.length_a   1.000
_cell.length_b   1.000
_cell.length_c   1.000
_cell.angle_alpha   90.00
_cell.angle_beta   90.00
_cell.angle_gamma   90.00
#
_symmetry.space_group_name_H-M   'P 1'
#
loop_
_entity.id
_entity.type
_entity.pdbx_description
1 polymer ?
#
loop_
_entity_poly.entity_id
_entity_poly.type
_entity_poly.pdbx_seq_one_letter_code
_entity_poly.pdbx_strand_id
1 'polypeptide(L)'
;MKKIILILIAVLALIGSAGGVYFYVSSNSVDPERSLGSSYWGDACGLSPTGFVVCTNEFGVRFDSCSTGLGRYRLKVSVTEPRYQPVSLEMWTESPTTYKRLESGEIYSEGADACYHEGYRFGSQDITINRGSSCGQMGGLKDKFTLMFYFSEGAGLPSPCRFSNEKPPEPD
;
A
#
# COMPACT_ATOMS: atom_id res chain seq x y z
N MET A 1 43.34 -12.37 18.35
CA MET A 1 42.62 -13.17 19.37
C MET A 1 41.14 -12.80 19.31
N LYS A 2 40.30 -13.71 18.80
CA LYS A 2 38.86 -13.54 18.56
C LYS A 2 38.09 -13.65 19.89
N LYS A 3 37.18 -12.70 20.18
CA LYS A 3 36.19 -12.83 21.27
C LYS A 3 34.90 -13.39 20.69
N ILE A 4 34.60 -14.64 21.02
CA ILE A 4 33.35 -15.32 20.67
C ILE A 4 32.35 -15.01 21.80
N ILE A 5 31.27 -14.31 21.47
CA ILE A 5 30.16 -14.07 22.39
C ILE A 5 29.22 -15.28 22.31
N LEU A 6 29.14 -16.03 23.42
CA LEU A 6 28.21 -17.13 23.64
C LEU A 6 26.82 -16.56 23.93
N ILE A 7 25.88 -16.72 23.00
CA ILE A 7 24.45 -16.50 23.27
C ILE A 7 23.85 -17.86 23.65
N LEU A 8 23.43 -17.99 24.91
CA LEU A 8 22.71 -19.15 25.44
C LEU A 8 21.38 -19.31 24.68
N ILE A 9 21.26 -20.39 23.93
CA ILE A 9 19.97 -20.86 23.39
C ILE A 9 19.44 -21.88 24.39
N ALA A 10 18.41 -21.50 25.15
CA ALA A 10 17.70 -22.42 26.03
C ALA A 10 16.83 -23.37 25.17
N VAL A 11 17.38 -24.56 24.89
CA VAL A 11 16.65 -25.65 24.23
C VAL A 11 15.84 -26.39 25.29
N LEU A 12 14.54 -26.07 25.39
CA LEU A 12 13.57 -26.92 26.07
C LEU A 12 13.09 -27.98 25.06
N ALA A 13 13.86 -29.07 24.95
CA ALA A 13 13.42 -30.28 24.27
C ALA A 13 12.57 -31.10 25.25
N LEU A 14 11.25 -30.91 25.22
CA LEU A 14 10.32 -31.88 25.78
C LEU A 14 9.96 -32.87 24.67
N ILE A 15 10.50 -34.07 24.83
CA ILE A 15 10.32 -35.25 24.01
C ILE A 15 8.91 -35.78 24.25
N GLY A 16 8.06 -35.82 23.21
CA GLY A 16 6.76 -36.48 23.31
C GLY A 16 5.80 -36.16 22.17
N SER A 17 5.70 -37.10 21.22
CA SER A 17 4.54 -37.40 20.34
C SER A 17 3.98 -36.32 19.41
N ALA A 18 4.06 -36.62 18.10
CA ALA A 18 3.11 -36.33 17.03
C ALA A 18 2.55 -34.89 16.89
N GLY A 19 2.99 -34.21 15.83
CA GLY A 19 2.38 -32.96 15.34
C GLY A 19 3.42 -31.86 15.21
N GLY A 20 3.66 -31.42 13.97
CA GLY A 20 4.67 -30.41 13.66
C GLY A 20 4.52 -29.15 14.51
N VAL A 21 5.61 -28.76 15.16
CA VAL A 21 5.69 -27.47 15.85
C VAL A 21 5.91 -26.41 14.78
N TYR A 22 4.83 -25.71 14.40
CA TYR A 22 4.94 -24.49 13.59
C TYR A 22 5.43 -23.36 14.49
N PHE A 23 6.74 -23.16 14.52
CA PHE A 23 7.31 -21.93 15.07
C PHE A 23 7.01 -20.80 14.10
N TYR A 24 5.93 -20.05 14.32
CA TYR A 24 5.80 -18.70 13.77
C TYR A 24 6.75 -17.79 14.56
N VAL A 25 7.99 -17.68 14.08
CA VAL A 25 8.86 -16.58 14.47
C VAL A 25 8.31 -15.35 13.75
N SER A 26 7.39 -14.63 14.40
CA SER A 26 7.01 -13.29 13.96
C SER A 26 8.24 -12.40 14.13
N SER A 27 9.03 -12.29 13.08
CA SER A 27 10.05 -11.26 12.96
C SER A 27 9.33 -9.92 13.07
N ASN A 28 9.61 -9.12 14.11
CA ASN A 28 9.13 -7.74 14.26
C ASN A 28 9.77 -6.79 13.22
N SER A 29 10.09 -7.30 12.04
CA SER A 29 10.61 -6.52 10.93
C SER A 29 9.46 -5.78 10.26
N VAL A 30 9.71 -4.53 9.92
CA VAL A 30 8.84 -3.74 9.06
C VAL A 30 8.60 -4.48 7.74
N ASP A 31 7.34 -4.60 7.36
CA ASP A 31 6.92 -5.19 6.09
C ASP A 31 7.37 -4.28 4.92
N PRO A 32 8.22 -4.76 3.99
CA PRO A 32 8.70 -3.96 2.87
C PRO A 32 7.59 -3.58 1.88
N GLU A 33 6.45 -4.25 1.88
CA GLU A 33 5.29 -3.87 1.08
C GLU A 33 4.55 -2.64 1.66
N ARG A 34 4.82 -2.31 2.93
CA ARG A 34 4.19 -1.18 3.64
C ARG A 34 5.05 0.06 3.73
N SER A 35 6.31 -0.04 3.34
CA SER A 35 7.27 1.07 3.33
C SER A 35 7.48 1.60 1.93
N LEU A 36 7.63 2.92 1.78
CA LEU A 36 7.86 3.55 0.48
C LEU A 36 9.20 3.08 -0.09
N GLY A 37 9.10 2.30 -1.17
CA GLY A 37 10.20 1.61 -1.83
C GLY A 37 9.73 0.96 -3.13
N SER A 38 10.60 0.18 -3.79
CA SER A 38 10.28 -0.47 -5.07
C SER A 38 9.09 -1.43 -4.99
N SER A 39 8.93 -2.13 -3.85
CA SER A 39 7.86 -3.10 -3.60
C SER A 39 6.55 -2.49 -3.13
N TYR A 40 6.52 -1.18 -2.81
CA TYR A 40 5.38 -0.55 -2.13
C TYR A 40 4.06 -0.67 -2.89
N TRP A 41 4.11 -0.64 -4.22
CA TRP A 41 2.90 -0.62 -5.05
C TRP A 41 2.29 -2.02 -5.26
N GLY A 42 3.05 -3.09 -4.97
CA GLY A 42 2.68 -4.48 -5.24
C GLY A 42 2.90 -4.89 -6.70
N ASP A 43 2.75 -6.19 -7.00
CA ASP A 43 3.13 -6.77 -8.29
C ASP A 43 2.31 -6.25 -9.49
N ALA A 44 1.04 -5.90 -9.26
CA ALA A 44 0.14 -5.43 -10.30
C ALA A 44 0.34 -3.94 -10.64
N CYS A 45 1.11 -3.20 -9.83
CA CYS A 45 1.23 -1.75 -9.92
C CYS A 45 2.68 -1.29 -9.94
N GLY A 46 2.92 -0.14 -10.54
CA GLY A 46 4.23 0.49 -10.57
C GLY A 46 4.14 1.97 -10.92
N LEU A 47 5.29 2.56 -11.23
CA LEU A 47 5.37 3.96 -11.64
C LEU A 47 5.57 4.07 -13.15
N SER A 48 4.75 4.91 -13.78
CA SER A 48 5.02 5.37 -15.15
C SER A 48 6.29 6.23 -15.20
N PRO A 49 6.89 6.46 -16.39
CA PRO A 49 8.07 7.32 -16.53
C PRO A 49 7.88 8.75 -16.01
N THR A 50 6.63 9.20 -15.90
CA THR A 50 6.27 10.53 -15.39
C THR A 50 5.86 10.52 -13.91
N GLY A 51 5.87 9.36 -13.24
CA GLY A 51 5.63 9.24 -11.80
C GLY A 51 4.19 8.95 -11.39
N PHE A 52 3.25 8.79 -12.34
CA PHE A 52 1.91 8.29 -11.99
C PHE A 52 1.96 6.83 -11.57
N VAL A 53 1.23 6.51 -10.50
CA VAL A 53 0.92 5.12 -10.13
C VAL A 53 0.02 4.53 -11.21
N VAL A 54 0.44 3.38 -11.73
CA VAL A 54 -0.25 2.68 -12.80
C VAL A 54 -0.34 1.22 -12.43
N CYS A 55 -1.53 0.65 -12.56
CA CYS A 55 -1.77 -0.76 -12.34
C CYS A 55 -2.23 -1.44 -13.63
N THR A 56 -1.97 -2.74 -13.74
CA THR A 56 -2.45 -3.57 -14.83
C THR A 56 -3.28 -4.71 -14.25
N ASN A 57 -4.48 -4.92 -14.78
CA ASN A 57 -5.32 -6.04 -14.36
C ASN A 57 -4.90 -7.36 -15.01
N GLU A 58 -5.55 -8.46 -14.65
CA GLU A 58 -5.22 -9.80 -15.16
C GLU A 58 -5.40 -9.94 -16.69
N PHE A 59 -6.18 -9.05 -17.31
CA PHE A 59 -6.42 -9.01 -18.75
C PHE A 59 -5.44 -8.09 -19.51
N GLY A 60 -4.42 -7.55 -18.84
CA GLY A 60 -3.45 -6.65 -19.44
C GLY A 60 -3.94 -5.22 -19.64
N VAL A 61 -5.10 -4.86 -19.08
CA VAL A 61 -5.66 -3.50 -19.17
C VAL A 61 -4.94 -2.59 -18.18
N ARG A 62 -4.47 -1.46 -18.68
CA ARG A 62 -3.74 -0.46 -17.90
C ARG A 62 -4.69 0.57 -17.28
N PHE A 63 -4.52 0.82 -15.99
CA PHE A 63 -5.24 1.83 -15.22
C PHE A 63 -4.27 2.80 -14.57
N ASP A 64 -4.48 4.10 -14.76
CA ASP A 64 -3.70 5.17 -14.14
C ASP A 64 -4.47 5.90 -13.03
N SER A 65 -5.66 5.40 -12.71
CA SER A 65 -6.54 5.93 -11.68
C SER A 65 -7.36 4.80 -11.06
N CYS A 66 -7.88 5.05 -9.87
CA CYS A 66 -8.72 4.13 -9.11
C CYS A 66 -9.96 4.86 -8.59
N SER A 67 -10.97 4.12 -8.11
CA SER A 67 -12.20 4.67 -7.54
C SER A 67 -12.46 4.13 -6.12
N THR A 68 -13.00 4.99 -5.26
CA THR A 68 -13.48 4.64 -3.90
C THR A 68 -15.02 4.61 -3.82
N GLY A 69 -15.73 4.82 -4.94
CA GLY A 69 -17.17 5.06 -4.98
C GLY A 69 -17.60 6.50 -4.66
N LEU A 70 -16.71 7.30 -4.06
CA LEU A 70 -16.90 8.74 -3.85
C LEU A 70 -16.38 9.57 -5.03
N GLY A 71 -15.44 9.00 -5.77
CA GLY A 71 -14.79 9.65 -6.90
C GLY A 71 -13.67 8.81 -7.46
N ARG A 72 -12.99 9.37 -8.44
CA ARG A 72 -11.80 8.83 -9.08
C ARG A 72 -10.57 9.57 -8.59
N TYR A 73 -9.48 8.84 -8.37
CA TYR A 73 -8.24 9.35 -7.80
C TYR A 73 -7.05 8.92 -8.66
N ARG A 74 -6.08 9.81 -8.80
CA ARG A 74 -4.83 9.54 -9.50
C ARG A 74 -3.67 10.15 -8.74
N LEU A 75 -2.74 9.27 -8.35
CA LEU A 75 -1.57 9.65 -7.56
C LEU A 75 -0.33 9.75 -8.45
N LYS A 76 0.42 10.83 -8.27
CA LYS A 76 1.75 11.03 -8.85
C LYS A 76 2.76 11.15 -7.72
N VAL A 77 3.87 10.44 -7.86
CA VAL A 77 5.01 10.43 -6.93
C VAL A 77 6.32 10.58 -7.70
N SER A 78 7.43 10.77 -6.98
CA SER A 78 8.75 10.80 -7.60
C SER A 78 9.16 9.41 -8.13
N VAL A 79 9.68 9.39 -9.36
CA VAL A 79 10.21 8.19 -10.03
C VAL A 79 11.58 7.75 -9.52
N THR A 80 12.40 8.70 -9.04
CA THR A 80 13.77 8.41 -8.59
C THR A 80 13.75 7.73 -7.23
N GLU A 81 12.94 8.27 -6.32
CA GLU A 81 12.72 7.71 -5.00
C GLU A 81 11.31 8.12 -4.56
N PRO A 82 10.39 7.17 -4.32
CA PRO A 82 9.03 7.48 -3.85
C PRO A 82 9.01 8.28 -2.54
N ARG A 83 10.14 8.29 -1.83
CA ARG A 83 10.38 9.07 -0.61
C ARG A 83 10.69 10.56 -0.87
N TYR A 84 10.80 11.00 -2.11
CA TYR A 84 11.07 12.39 -2.46
C TYR A 84 9.91 13.03 -3.21
N GLN A 85 9.85 14.37 -3.15
CA GLN A 85 8.98 15.17 -4.02
C GLN A 85 9.37 14.94 -5.49
N PRO A 86 8.43 15.07 -6.46
CA PRO A 86 7.06 15.59 -6.30
C PRO A 86 6.04 14.54 -5.86
N VAL A 87 5.03 14.96 -5.08
CA VAL A 87 3.84 14.18 -4.75
C VAL A 87 2.59 15.01 -5.02
N SER A 88 1.71 14.55 -5.90
CA SER A 88 0.45 15.22 -6.20
C SER A 88 -0.71 14.24 -6.33
N LEU A 89 -1.92 14.68 -5.94
CA LEU A 89 -3.15 13.90 -6.04
C LEU A 89 -4.17 14.64 -6.90
N GLU A 90 -4.65 13.98 -7.95
CA GLU A 90 -5.77 14.42 -8.77
C GLU A 90 -7.04 13.68 -8.35
N MET A 91 -8.14 14.42 -8.21
CA MET A 91 -9.43 13.91 -7.70
C MET A 91 -10.55 14.39 -8.60
N TRP A 92 -11.46 13.47 -8.95
CA TRP A 92 -12.70 13.76 -9.66
C TRP A 92 -13.88 13.21 -8.87
N THR A 93 -14.84 14.05 -8.50
CA THR A 93 -16.11 13.60 -7.88
C THR A 93 -17.17 13.44 -8.96
N GLU A 94 -18.16 12.57 -8.72
CA GLU A 94 -19.22 12.32 -9.71
C GLU A 94 -20.44 13.22 -9.51
N SER A 95 -20.79 13.60 -8.27
CA SER A 95 -21.99 14.40 -7.97
C SER A 95 -21.84 15.29 -6.73
N PRO A 96 -21.67 16.64 -6.88
CA PRO A 96 -21.47 17.34 -8.15
C PRO A 96 -20.14 16.95 -8.81
N THR A 97 -20.05 17.06 -10.13
CA THR A 97 -18.79 16.81 -10.84
C THR A 97 -17.80 17.92 -10.53
N THR A 98 -16.70 17.58 -9.86
CA THR A 98 -15.61 18.53 -9.56
C THR A 98 -14.28 17.92 -9.91
N TYR A 99 -13.30 18.79 -10.20
CA TYR A 99 -11.90 18.42 -10.34
C TYR A 99 -11.08 19.21 -9.34
N LYS A 100 -10.20 18.51 -8.62
CA LYS A 100 -9.28 19.11 -7.67
C LYS A 100 -7.92 18.44 -7.78
N ARG A 101 -6.87 19.24 -7.70
CA ARG A 101 -5.49 18.78 -7.64
C ARG A 101 -4.80 19.32 -6.41
N LEU A 102 -4.16 18.42 -5.66
CA LEU A 102 -3.31 18.75 -4.53
C LEU A 102 -1.87 18.64 -5.00
N GLU A 103 -1.15 19.75 -5.01
CA GLU A 103 0.19 19.85 -5.63
C GLU A 103 1.34 19.37 -4.74
N SER A 104 1.07 19.16 -3.45
CA SER A 104 2.08 18.76 -2.47
C SER A 104 1.49 17.81 -1.44
N GLY A 105 2.08 16.63 -1.32
CA GLY A 105 1.88 15.71 -0.21
C GLY A 105 3.20 15.48 0.53
N GLU A 106 3.15 15.33 1.84
CA GLU A 106 4.30 14.97 2.67
C GLU A 106 4.28 13.48 2.98
N ILE A 107 5.45 12.91 3.25
CA ILE A 107 5.49 11.51 3.70
C ILE A 107 5.15 11.49 5.18
N TYR A 108 4.33 10.52 5.54
CA TYR A 108 4.09 10.22 6.94
C TYR A 108 4.34 8.74 7.18
N SER A 109 4.62 8.43 8.43
CA SER A 109 4.71 7.07 8.94
C SER A 109 3.72 6.93 10.08
N GLU A 110 3.09 5.76 10.19
CA GLU A 110 2.13 5.46 11.25
C GLU A 110 2.28 4.00 11.70
N GLY A 111 1.99 3.76 12.98
CA GLY A 111 2.10 2.44 13.58
C GLY A 111 3.52 2.05 14.01
N ALA A 112 3.66 0.84 14.53
CA ALA A 112 4.91 0.23 14.95
C ALA A 112 4.92 -1.26 14.58
N ASP A 113 6.11 -1.85 14.47
CA ASP A 113 6.34 -3.26 14.18
C ASP A 113 5.51 -3.75 12.96
N ALA A 114 4.75 -4.83 13.13
CA ALA A 114 3.90 -5.42 12.10
C ALA A 114 2.74 -4.52 11.62
N CYS A 115 2.54 -3.36 12.24
CA CYS A 115 1.55 -2.36 11.83
C CYS A 115 2.16 -1.08 11.28
N TYR A 116 3.49 -0.99 11.24
CA TYR A 116 4.15 0.15 10.62
C TYR A 116 3.79 0.23 9.13
N HIS A 117 3.45 1.44 8.68
CA HIS A 117 3.31 1.75 7.27
C HIS A 117 3.69 3.20 6.98
N GLU A 118 4.06 3.45 5.73
CA GLU A 118 4.29 4.78 5.19
C GLU A 118 3.26 5.11 4.12
N GLY A 119 3.07 6.41 3.91
CA GLY A 119 2.16 6.92 2.90
C GLY A 119 2.38 8.40 2.65
N TYR A 120 1.41 9.01 1.98
CA TYR A 120 1.40 10.41 1.62
C TYR A 120 0.25 11.13 2.31
N ARG A 121 0.54 12.26 2.94
CA ARG A 121 -0.43 13.14 3.60
C ARG A 121 -0.51 14.46 2.85
N PHE A 122 -1.71 14.82 2.43
CA PHE A 122 -2.01 16.10 1.80
C PHE A 122 -2.68 17.02 2.81
N GLY A 123 -1.86 17.69 3.64
CA GLY A 123 -2.32 18.43 4.81
C GLY A 123 -3.35 19.54 4.53
N SER A 124 -3.34 20.12 3.34
CA SER A 124 -4.34 21.14 2.95
C SER A 124 -5.79 20.65 2.94
N GLN A 125 -6.00 19.33 2.90
CA GLN A 125 -7.32 18.69 2.85
C GLN A 125 -7.48 17.55 3.85
N ASP A 126 -6.50 17.37 4.75
CA ASP A 126 -6.46 16.24 5.69
C ASP A 126 -6.67 14.88 4.99
N ILE A 127 -6.08 14.71 3.80
CA ILE A 127 -6.15 13.48 3.03
C ILE A 127 -4.90 12.65 3.28
N THR A 128 -5.06 11.35 3.47
CA THR A 128 -3.96 10.39 3.51
C THR A 128 -4.14 9.29 2.48
N ILE A 129 -3.02 8.86 1.89
CA ILE A 129 -2.95 7.74 0.97
C ILE A 129 -1.86 6.80 1.42
N ASN A 130 -2.17 5.51 1.51
CA ASN A 130 -1.19 4.48 1.85
C ASN A 130 -1.51 3.12 1.22
N ARG A 131 -0.56 2.18 1.26
CA ARG A 131 -0.77 0.77 0.88
C ARG A 131 -0.86 -0.17 2.08
N GLY A 132 -0.35 0.25 3.24
CA GLY A 132 -0.43 -0.53 4.47
C GLY A 132 -1.74 -0.28 5.21
N SER A 133 -2.54 -1.32 5.43
CA SER A 133 -3.72 -1.21 6.27
C SER A 133 -3.36 -0.89 7.72
N SER A 134 -4.22 -0.17 8.44
CA SER A 134 -4.11 0.02 9.89
C SER A 134 -4.17 -1.32 10.63
N CYS A 135 -3.58 -1.40 11.85
CA CYS A 135 -3.69 -2.58 12.72
C CYS A 135 -5.18 -2.96 12.86
N GLY A 136 -5.62 -4.05 12.24
CA GLY A 136 -6.98 -4.58 12.40
C GLY A 136 -7.87 -4.51 11.16
N GLN A 137 -7.47 -3.84 10.08
CA GLN A 137 -8.14 -3.97 8.78
C GLN A 137 -7.38 -4.97 7.91
N MET A 138 -7.79 -6.25 7.94
CA MET A 138 -7.37 -7.16 6.87
C MET A 138 -8.06 -6.72 5.57
N GLY A 139 -7.28 -6.26 4.60
CA GLY A 139 -7.76 -6.09 3.23
C GLY A 139 -8.44 -7.38 2.77
N GLY A 140 -9.61 -7.26 2.15
CA GLY A 140 -10.33 -8.43 1.65
C GLY A 140 -9.52 -9.14 0.55
N LEU A 141 -9.85 -10.39 0.22
CA LEU A 141 -9.24 -11.10 -0.92
C LEU A 141 -9.26 -10.29 -2.23
N LYS A 142 -10.28 -9.43 -2.41
CA LYS A 142 -10.39 -8.50 -3.55
C LYS A 142 -9.29 -7.44 -3.59
N ASP A 143 -8.75 -7.05 -2.43
CA ASP A 143 -7.73 -6.00 -2.33
C ASP A 143 -6.36 -6.48 -2.82
N LYS A 144 -6.12 -7.79 -2.87
CA LYS A 144 -4.85 -8.32 -3.38
C LYS A 144 -4.61 -8.01 -4.86
N PHE A 145 -5.67 -7.92 -5.65
CA PHE A 145 -5.55 -7.85 -7.12
C PHE A 145 -6.08 -6.56 -7.74
N THR A 146 -6.81 -5.75 -6.98
CA THR A 146 -7.48 -4.55 -7.52
C THR A 146 -7.22 -3.28 -6.72
N LEU A 147 -6.57 -3.39 -5.56
CA LEU A 147 -6.24 -2.22 -4.75
C LEU A 147 -5.07 -1.49 -5.38
N MET A 148 -5.24 -0.19 -5.61
CA MET A 148 -4.14 0.71 -5.97
C MET A 148 -3.54 1.33 -4.70
N PHE A 149 -4.39 1.84 -3.81
CA PHE A 149 -4.04 2.34 -2.48
C PHE A 149 -5.30 2.51 -1.62
N TYR A 150 -5.13 2.63 -0.31
CA TYR A 150 -6.15 3.16 0.59
C TYR A 150 -6.13 4.67 0.57
N PHE A 151 -7.32 5.26 0.65
CA PHE A 151 -7.57 6.70 0.71
C PHE A 151 -8.38 7.00 1.97
N SER A 152 -7.95 7.99 2.75
CA SER A 152 -8.72 8.49 3.90
C SER A 152 -8.82 10.01 3.81
N GLU A 153 -9.97 10.53 4.23
CA GLU A 153 -10.21 11.96 4.41
C GLU A 153 -10.57 12.21 5.87
N GLY A 154 -9.85 13.13 6.52
CA GLY A 154 -10.00 13.38 7.95
C GLY A 154 -9.58 12.21 8.83
N ALA A 155 -10.23 12.09 9.99
CA ALA A 155 -10.13 10.94 10.89
C ALA A 155 -11.01 9.75 10.45
N GLY A 156 -11.45 9.72 9.19
CA GLY A 156 -12.27 8.65 8.64
C GLY A 156 -11.53 7.33 8.51
N LEU A 157 -12.29 6.23 8.39
CA LEU A 157 -11.71 4.92 8.07
C LEU A 157 -11.15 4.92 6.64
N PRO A 158 -9.98 4.31 6.41
CA PRO A 158 -9.41 4.18 5.07
C PRO A 158 -10.36 3.43 4.13
N SER A 159 -10.62 4.04 2.98
CA SER A 159 -11.41 3.47 1.90
C SER A 159 -10.50 2.92 0.81
N PRO A 160 -10.68 1.67 0.37
CA PRO A 160 -9.87 1.07 -0.68
C PRO A 160 -10.17 1.72 -2.03
N CYS A 161 -9.16 2.29 -2.67
CA CYS A 161 -9.24 2.82 -4.03
C CYS A 161 -8.85 1.74 -5.03
N ARG A 162 -9.81 1.29 -5.85
CA ARG A 162 -9.65 0.12 -6.71
C ARG A 162 -9.72 0.45 -8.20
N PHE A 163 -8.97 -0.29 -9.01
CA PHE A 163 -9.12 -0.31 -10.46
C PHE A 163 -10.02 -1.48 -10.91
N SER A 164 -10.52 -1.44 -12.15
CA SER A 164 -11.44 -2.47 -12.64
C SER A 164 -10.70 -3.77 -12.97
N ASN A 165 -11.30 -4.88 -12.58
CA ASN A 165 -10.87 -6.22 -12.98
C ASN A 165 -11.90 -6.90 -13.91
N GLU A 166 -12.67 -6.09 -14.64
CA GLU A 166 -13.58 -6.61 -15.66
C GLU A 166 -12.82 -6.87 -16.95
N LYS A 167 -13.15 -7.98 -17.62
CA LYS A 167 -12.63 -8.28 -18.95
C LYS A 167 -13.18 -7.23 -19.93
N PRO A 168 -12.33 -6.62 -20.77
CA PRO A 168 -12.80 -5.77 -21.85
C PRO A 168 -13.81 -6.49 -22.75
N PRO A 169 -14.82 -5.79 -23.30
CA PRO A 169 -15.66 -6.37 -24.33
C PRO A 169 -14.79 -6.85 -25.49
N GLU A 170 -15.12 -8.02 -26.04
CA GLU A 170 -14.44 -8.54 -27.22
C GLU A 170 -14.74 -7.62 -28.41
N PRO A 171 -13.74 -7.31 -29.26
CA PRO A 171 -14.01 -6.56 -30.48
C PRO A 171 -14.95 -7.36 -31.38
N ASP A 172 -15.99 -6.69 -31.89
CA ASP A 172 -16.91 -7.22 -32.89
C ASP A 172 -16.21 -7.59 -34.22
#